data_AF-A0A5E7A597-F1
#
_entry.id   AF-A0A5E7A597-F1
#
_cell.length_a   1.000
_cell.length_b   1.000
_cell.length_c   1.000
_cell.angle_alpha   90.00
_cell.angle_beta   90.00
_cell.angle_gamma   90.00
#
_symmetry.space_group_name_H-M   'P 1'
#
loop_
_entity.id
_entity.type
_entity.pdbx_description
1 polymer ?
#
loop_
_entity_poly.entity_id
_entity_poly.type
_entity_poly.pdbx_seq_one_letter_code
_entity_poly.pdbx_strand_id
1 'polypeptide(L)'
;MRFPLKREGITYRFREIAMRHGDFAIVSLAAAIGTDQVELGIGGVADRPQRRSLPRGAALPDALNQTAWSLDAQDDVHASAAYRRQLVRELGHQLIEGV
;
A
#
# COMPACT_ATOMS: atom_id res chain seq x y z
N MET A 1 15.13 -3.29 -18.97
CA MET A 1 14.51 -3.71 -17.69
C MET A 1 13.97 -5.11 -17.85
N ARG A 2 14.10 -5.99 -16.84
CA ARG A 2 13.59 -7.36 -16.89
C ARG A 2 12.51 -7.53 -15.84
N PHE A 3 11.31 -7.90 -16.27
CA PHE A 3 10.19 -8.17 -15.37
C PHE A 3 10.01 -9.69 -15.25
N PRO A 4 9.99 -10.25 -14.03
CA PRO A 4 9.68 -11.65 -13.85
C PRO A 4 8.22 -11.93 -14.22
N LEU A 5 7.95 -13.12 -14.74
CA LEU A 5 6.59 -13.59 -14.95
C LEU A 5 5.88 -13.78 -13.60
N LYS A 6 4.54 -13.76 -13.65
CA LYS A 6 3.68 -14.03 -12.50
C LYS A 6 4.12 -15.35 -11.84
N ARG A 7 4.38 -15.31 -10.54
CA ARG A 7 4.64 -16.51 -9.73
C ARG A 7 3.32 -17.24 -9.47
N GLU A 8 3.31 -18.56 -9.60
CA GLU A 8 2.15 -19.36 -9.20
C GLU A 8 1.83 -19.17 -7.72
N GLY A 9 0.53 -19.18 -7.39
CA GLY A 9 0.05 -18.92 -6.02
C GLY A 9 0.13 -17.46 -5.56
N ILE A 10 0.67 -16.53 -6.36
CA ILE A 10 0.70 -15.10 -6.03
C ILE A 10 -0.39 -14.35 -6.80
N THR A 11 -1.20 -13.61 -6.05
CA THR A 11 -2.20 -12.68 -6.58
C THR A 11 -1.66 -11.27 -6.52
N TYR A 12 -1.58 -10.61 -7.67
CA TYR A 12 -1.14 -9.22 -7.75
C TYR A 12 -2.36 -8.31 -7.84
N ARG A 13 -2.40 -7.26 -7.02
CA ARG A 13 -3.45 -6.23 -7.04
C ARG A 13 -2.83 -4.85 -6.92
N PHE A 14 -3.47 -3.87 -7.54
CA PHE A 14 -3.02 -2.48 -7.49
C PHE A 14 -4.23 -1.55 -7.30
N ARG A 15 -4.05 -0.51 -6.50
CA ARG A 15 -5.06 0.53 -6.29
C ARG A 15 -4.38 1.85 -6.02
N GLU A 16 -4.88 2.90 -6.63
CA GLU A 16 -4.39 4.26 -6.43
C GLU A 16 -5.56 5.24 -6.21
N ILE A 17 -5.26 6.33 -5.52
CA ILE A 17 -6.14 7.48 -5.35
C ILE A 17 -5.36 8.73 -5.76
N ALA A 18 -5.93 9.50 -6.68
CA ALA A 18 -5.44 10.80 -7.13
C ALA A 18 -6.59 11.81 -7.13
N MET A 19 -6.30 13.10 -6.96
CA MET A 19 -7.35 14.14 -6.92
C MET A 19 -8.05 14.33 -8.28
N ARG A 20 -7.29 14.21 -9.37
CA ARG A 20 -7.79 14.24 -10.75
C ARG A 20 -6.99 13.26 -11.61
N HIS A 21 -7.59 12.84 -12.71
CA HIS A 21 -6.89 12.03 -13.70
C HIS A 21 -5.71 12.83 -14.27
N GLY A 22 -4.49 12.32 -14.11
CA GLY A 22 -3.25 12.98 -14.54
C GLY A 22 -2.43 13.66 -13.44
N ASP A 23 -2.91 13.71 -12.20
CA ASP A 23 -2.08 14.11 -11.05
C ASP A 23 -1.25 12.95 -10.50
N PHE A 24 -0.19 13.27 -9.75
CA PHE A 24 0.49 12.30 -8.91
C PHE A 24 -0.48 11.70 -7.89
N ALA A 25 -0.41 10.39 -7.72
CA ALA A 25 -1.25 9.69 -6.75
C ALA A 25 -0.97 10.20 -5.33
N ILE A 26 -2.05 10.51 -4.60
CA ILE A 26 -2.01 10.81 -3.17
C ILE A 26 -1.58 9.55 -2.41
N VAL A 27 -2.09 8.40 -2.82
CA VAL A 27 -1.68 7.07 -2.33
C VAL A 27 -1.75 6.08 -3.48
N SER A 28 -0.68 5.32 -3.68
CA SER A 28 -0.64 4.15 -4.55
C SER A 28 -0.26 2.92 -3.74
N LEU A 29 -1.02 1.84 -3.89
CA LEU A 29 -0.75 0.57 -3.22
C LEU A 29 -0.66 -0.56 -4.25
N ALA A 30 0.45 -1.29 -4.22
CA ALA A 30 0.64 -2.50 -5.00
C ALA A 30 0.83 -3.68 -4.04
N ALA A 31 0.05 -4.75 -4.16
CA ALA A 31 0.15 -5.92 -3.31
C ALA A 31 0.48 -7.16 -4.16
N ALA A 32 1.52 -7.88 -3.78
CA ALA A 32 1.78 -9.26 -4.23
C ALA A 32 1.42 -10.21 -3.09
N ILE A 33 0.22 -10.79 -3.18
CA ILE A 33 -0.44 -11.54 -2.12
C ILE A 33 -0.12 -13.02 -2.31
N GLY A 34 0.65 -13.59 -1.38
CA GLY A 34 0.84 -15.03 -1.26
C GLY A 34 -0.09 -15.66 -0.23
N THR A 35 0.22 -16.90 0.15
CA THR A 35 -0.56 -17.66 1.13
C THR A 35 -0.46 -17.05 2.52
N ASP A 36 0.76 -16.85 3.03
CA ASP A 36 0.99 -16.42 4.42
C ASP A 36 1.45 -14.96 4.55
N GLN A 37 1.94 -14.38 3.46
CA GLN A 37 2.53 -13.04 3.44
C GLN A 37 2.11 -12.25 2.21
N VAL A 38 2.23 -10.94 2.30
CA VAL A 38 2.01 -10.01 1.21
C VAL A 38 3.17 -9.01 1.12
N GLU A 39 3.69 -8.84 -0.08
CA GLU A 39 4.60 -7.72 -0.37
C GLU A 39 3.76 -6.52 -0.78
N LEU A 40 3.71 -5.50 0.08
CA LEU A 40 3.00 -4.25 -0.13
C LEU A 40 3.99 -3.15 -0.55
N GLY A 41 3.83 -2.63 -1.76
CA GLY A 41 4.44 -1.40 -2.23
C GLY A 41 3.52 -0.21 -1.96
N ILE A 42 4.06 0.85 -1.37
CA ILE A 42 3.35 2.09 -1.06
C ILE A 42 4.05 3.26 -1.78
N GLY A 43 3.29 4.04 -2.53
CA GLY A 43 3.72 5.25 -3.23
C GLY A 43 2.82 6.45 -2.90
N GLY A 44 3.30 7.67 -3.15
CA GLY A 44 2.56 8.91 -2.91
C GLY A 44 2.51 9.38 -1.45
N VAL A 45 2.85 8.51 -0.49
CA VAL A 45 2.73 8.80 0.95
C VAL A 45 4.01 9.37 1.56
N ALA A 46 5.16 8.87 1.15
CA ALA A 46 6.49 9.25 1.64
C ALA A 46 7.32 9.85 0.49
N ASP A 47 8.47 10.47 0.81
CA ASP A 47 9.42 11.05 -0.16
C ASP A 47 9.83 10.03 -1.25
N ARG A 48 9.81 8.73 -0.92
CA ARG A 48 10.15 7.63 -1.83
C ARG A 48 9.17 6.48 -1.71
N PRO A 49 8.91 5.74 -2.81
CA PRO A 49 8.12 4.52 -2.73
C PRO A 49 8.80 3.51 -1.81
N GLN A 50 8.02 2.90 -0.92
CA GLN A 50 8.50 1.93 0.05
C GLN A 50 7.87 0.56 -0.20
N ARG A 51 8.66 -0.50 0.01
CA ARG A 51 8.16 -1.88 0.04
C ARG A 51 8.18 -2.40 1.48
N ARG A 52 7.12 -3.10 1.87
CA ARG A 52 6.99 -3.77 3.17
C ARG A 52 6.44 -5.18 2.97
N SER A 53 7.01 -6.13 3.69
CA SER A 53 6.46 -7.47 3.81
C SER A 53 5.54 -7.52 5.02
N LEU A 54 4.29 -7.92 4.83
CA LEU A 54 3.29 -7.98 5.89
C LEU A 54 2.76 -9.41 6.05
N PRO A 55 2.46 -9.85 7.27
CA PRO A 55 1.76 -11.09 7.51
C PRO A 55 0.30 -11.00 7.04
N ARG A 56 -0.29 -12.13 6.66
CA ARG A 56 -1.73 -12.24 6.38
C ARG A 56 -2.53 -12.69 7.61
N GLY A 57 -3.85 -12.64 7.50
CA GLY A 57 -4.77 -13.06 8.56
C GLY A 57 -4.88 -12.04 9.69
N ALA A 58 -5.04 -12.51 10.92
CA ALA A 58 -5.36 -11.66 12.07
C ALA A 58 -4.32 -10.58 12.40
N ALA A 59 -3.05 -10.79 12.00
CA ALA A 59 -1.97 -9.82 12.24
C ALA A 59 -1.90 -8.70 11.18
N LEU A 60 -2.62 -8.84 10.06
CA LEU A 60 -2.56 -7.89 8.95
C LEU A 60 -2.96 -6.46 9.35
N PRO A 61 -4.07 -6.22 10.09
CA PRO A 61 -4.47 -4.86 10.47
C PRO A 61 -3.42 -4.15 11.31
N ASP A 62 -2.77 -4.87 12.23
CA ASP A 62 -1.73 -4.32 13.09
C ASP A 62 -0.46 -4.00 12.29
N ALA A 63 -0.05 -4.91 11.40
CA ALA A 63 1.09 -4.68 10.51
C ALA A 63 0.87 -3.50 9.54
N LEU A 64 -0.35 -3.32 9.03
CA LEU A 64 -0.75 -2.16 8.23
C LEU A 64 -0.69 -0.87 9.06
N ASN A 65 -1.14 -0.91 10.31
CA ASN A 65 -1.05 0.24 11.21
C ASN A 65 0.41 0.62 11.48
N GLN A 66 1.26 -0.34 11.84
CA GLN A 66 2.70 -0.10 12.04
C GLN A 66 3.36 0.46 10.78
N THR A 67 2.98 -0.06 9.59
CA THR A 67 3.47 0.45 8.31
C THR A 67 3.05 1.90 8.07
N ALA A 68 1.77 2.22 8.33
CA ALA A 68 1.26 3.59 8.23
C ALA A 68 2.03 4.56 9.14
N TRP A 69 2.34 4.15 10.37
CA TRP A 69 3.16 4.92 11.29
C TRP A 69 4.62 5.07 10.84
N SER A 70 5.22 4.01 10.29
CA SER A 70 6.60 4.00 9.81
C SER A 70 6.83 4.82 8.54
N LEU A 71 5.77 5.19 7.80
CA LEU A 71 5.89 5.85 6.51
C LEU A 71 6.37 7.31 6.60
N ASP A 72 6.56 7.86 7.81
CA ASP A 72 7.00 9.25 8.05
C ASP A 72 6.29 10.24 7.11
N ALA A 73 4.97 10.04 6.96
CA ALA A 73 4.17 10.84 6.04
C ALA A 73 4.32 12.31 6.42
N GLN A 74 4.96 13.09 5.56
CA GLN A 74 5.05 14.53 5.73
C GLN A 74 3.70 15.15 5.38
N ASP A 75 3.26 16.10 6.19
CA ASP A 75 2.11 16.93 5.86
C ASP A 75 2.44 17.73 4.59
N ASP A 76 1.56 17.66 3.60
CA ASP A 76 1.70 18.38 2.34
C ASP A 76 0.39 19.06 1.99
N VAL A 77 0.44 20.04 1.09
CA VAL A 77 -0.70 20.89 0.66
C VAL A 77 -1.92 20.07 0.18
N HIS A 78 -1.70 18.81 -0.20
CA HIS A 78 -2.71 17.94 -0.79
C HIS A 78 -3.44 17.01 0.20
N ALA A 79 -2.83 16.66 1.34
CA ALA A 79 -3.42 15.75 2.32
C ALA A 79 -2.58 15.73 3.60
N SER A 80 -3.25 15.72 4.76
CA SER A 80 -2.55 15.54 6.04
C SER A 80 -1.91 14.15 6.15
N ALA A 81 -0.84 14.05 6.93
CA ALA A 81 -0.18 12.80 7.26
C ALA A 81 -1.19 11.78 7.83
N ALA A 82 -2.14 12.24 8.65
CA ALA A 82 -3.20 11.42 9.22
C ALA A 82 -4.12 10.81 8.14
N TYR A 83 -4.54 11.62 7.16
CA TYR A 83 -5.41 11.14 6.08
C TYR A 83 -4.71 10.09 5.21
N ARG A 84 -3.44 10.32 4.84
CA ARG A 84 -2.66 9.34 4.06
C ARG A 84 -2.47 8.02 4.84
N ARG A 85 -2.20 8.09 6.14
CA ARG A 85 -2.08 6.91 7.01
C ARG A 85 -3.38 6.12 7.09
N GLN A 86 -4.52 6.80 7.21
CA GLN A 86 -5.82 6.15 7.17
C GLN A 86 -6.05 5.45 5.83
N LEU A 87 -5.76 6.12 4.71
CA LEU A 87 -5.89 5.52 3.38
C LEU A 87 -5.02 4.27 3.23
N VAL A 88 -3.77 4.26 3.71
CA VAL A 88 -2.91 3.06 3.66
C VAL A 88 -3.53 1.89 4.42
N ARG A 89 -4.15 2.15 5.57
CA ARG A 89 -4.79 1.10 6.38
C ARG A 89 -6.06 0.56 5.73
N GLU A 90 -6.98 1.43 5.32
CA GLU A 90 -8.27 1.03 4.74
C GLU A 90 -8.09 0.43 3.34
N LEU A 91 -7.39 1.14 2.46
CA LEU A 91 -7.15 0.66 1.09
C LEU A 91 -6.25 -0.56 1.09
N GLY A 92 -5.24 -0.62 1.98
CA GLY A 92 -4.36 -1.78 2.11
C GLY A 92 -5.14 -3.03 2.52
N HIS A 93 -6.04 -2.90 3.50
CA HIS A 93 -6.88 -4.01 3.93
C HIS A 93 -7.83 -4.48 2.82
N GLN A 94 -8.55 -3.55 2.17
CA GLN A 94 -9.43 -3.87 1.04
C GLN A 94 -8.68 -4.53 -0.13
N LEU A 95 -7.48 -4.00 -0.46
CA LEU A 95 -6.66 -4.54 -1.55
C LEU A 95 -6.24 -5.98 -1.27
N ILE A 96 -5.90 -6.31 -0.03
CA ILE A 96 -5.36 -7.62 0.35
C ILE A 96 -6.48 -8.65 0.52
N GLU A 97 -7.57 -8.28 1.20
CA GLU A 97 -8.69 -9.20 1.46
C GLU A 97 -9.64 -9.30 0.26
N GLY A 98 -9.69 -8.28 -0.60
CA GLY A 98 -10.50 -8.28 -1.83
C GLY A 98 -11.98 -7.98 -1.60
N VAL A 99 -12.27 -7.17 -0.58
CA VAL A 99 -13.62 -6.72 -0.19
C VAL A 99 -13.87 -5.31 -0.70
#